data_AF-A0A951VAZ0-F1
#
_entry.id   AF-A0A951VAZ0-F1
#
_cell.length_a   1.000
_cell.length_b   1.000
_cell.length_c   1.000
_cell.angle_alpha   90.00
_cell.angle_beta   90.00
_cell.angle_gamma   90.00
#
_symmetry.space_group_name_H-M   'P 1'
#
loop_
_entity.id
_entity.type
_entity.pdbx_description
1 polymer ?
#
loop_
_entity_poly.entity_id
_entity_poly.type
_entity_poly.pdbx_seq_one_letter_code
_entity_poly.pdbx_strand_id
1 'polypeptide(L)' 'MATPELVLGKRAVTADTDLRLARHFSVSEGFFLGLQADYDLMERRRQIGNDLKTIAPRAA' A
#
# COMPACT_ATOMS: atom_id res chain seq x y z
N MET A 1 6.00 17.35 -19.65
CA MET A 1 6.26 18.20 -18.48
C MET A 1 5.78 17.43 -17.26
N ALA A 2 6.68 16.71 -16.59
CA ALA A 2 6.36 15.79 -15.49
C ALA A 2 6.17 16.58 -14.20
N THR A 3 5.01 16.45 -13.55
CA THR A 3 4.70 17.15 -12.31
C THR A 3 5.25 16.36 -11.11
N PRO A 4 6.14 16.94 -10.29
CA PRO A 4 6.67 16.31 -9.08
C PRO A 4 5.66 16.36 -7.91
N GLU A 5 4.42 15.91 -8.14
CA GLU A 5 3.37 15.84 -7.10
C GLU A 5 3.42 14.55 -6.27
N LEU A 6 4.45 13.74 -6.44
CA LEU A 6 4.71 12.53 -5.64
C LEU A 6 5.58 12.83 -4.39
N VAL A 7 5.65 14.11 -3.99
CA VAL A 7 6.45 14.55 -2.84
C VAL A 7 5.58 14.55 -1.58
N LEU A 8 5.80 13.50 -0.79
CA LEU A 8 5.59 13.38 0.65
C LEU A 8 4.14 13.48 1.19
N GLY A 9 3.53 12.30 1.36
CA GLY A 9 2.72 12.01 2.55
C GLY A 9 1.21 12.10 2.40
N LYS A 10 0.67 12.49 1.24
CA LYS A 10 -0.79 12.65 1.06
C LYS A 10 -1.45 11.80 -0.02
N ARG A 11 -0.70 11.13 -0.89
CA ARG A 11 -1.27 10.28 -1.94
C ARG A 11 -0.69 8.87 -1.86
N ALA A 12 -1.58 7.90 -1.76
CA ALA A 12 -1.26 6.49 -1.87
C ALA A 12 -0.55 6.20 -3.19
N VAL A 13 0.37 5.23 -3.17
CA VAL A 13 1.06 4.75 -4.38
C VAL A 13 0.01 4.20 -5.37
N THR A 14 0.02 4.71 -6.61
CA THR A 14 -0.81 4.20 -7.71
C THR A 14 -0.02 3.22 -8.58
N ALA A 15 -0.70 2.44 -9.42
CA ALA A 15 -0.04 1.55 -10.38
C ALA A 15 0.92 2.28 -11.34
N ASP A 16 0.53 3.43 -11.90
CA ASP A 16 1.44 4.25 -12.73
C ASP A 16 2.69 4.70 -11.96
N THR A 17 2.52 5.06 -10.68
CA THR A 17 3.64 5.46 -9.81
C THR A 17 4.58 4.28 -9.54
N ASP A 18 4.01 3.13 -9.20
CA ASP A 18 4.76 1.90 -8.95
C ASP A 18 5.59 1.48 -10.17
N LEU A 19 4.99 1.45 -11.37
CA LEU A 19 5.70 1.09 -12.60
C LEU A 19 6.88 2.03 -12.89
N ARG A 20 6.70 3.34 -12.67
CA ARG A 20 7.76 4.34 -12.86
C ARG A 20 8.89 4.16 -11.85
N LEU A 21 8.57 3.96 -10.57
CA LEU A 21 9.56 3.76 -9.52
C LEU A 21 10.27 2.40 -9.65
N ALA A 22 9.54 1.35 -10.01
CA ALA A 22 10.11 0.03 -10.28
C ALA A 22 11.15 0.09 -11.39
N ARG A 23 10.84 0.78 -12.48
CA ARG A 23 11.79 1.01 -13.58
C ARG A 23 12.97 1.88 -13.15
N HIS A 24 12.74 2.91 -12.34
CA HIS A 24 13.79 3.82 -11.88
C HIS A 24 14.78 3.15 -10.94
N PHE A 25 14.30 2.35 -10.00
CA PHE A 25 15.12 1.68 -8.98
C PHE A 25 15.52 0.24 -9.35
N SER A 26 15.13 -0.24 -10.53
CA SER A 26 15.38 -1.62 -10.99
C SER A 26 14.88 -2.68 -10.00
N VAL A 27 13.70 -2.44 -9.42
CA VAL A 27 12.99 -3.41 -8.56
C VAL A 27 11.79 -3.99 -9.31
N SER A 28 11.19 -5.04 -8.75
CA SER A 28 10.01 -5.68 -9.33
C SER A 28 8.80 -4.74 -9.36
N GLU A 29 7.98 -4.88 -10.42
CA GLU A 29 6.65 -4.27 -10.47
C GLU A 29 5.79 -4.75 -9.29
N GLY A 30 4.98 -3.87 -8.73
CA GLY A 30 4.16 -4.11 -7.55
C GLY A 30 4.88 -3.95 -6.22
N PHE A 31 6.19 -3.71 -6.20
CA PHE A 31 6.96 -3.58 -4.97
C PHE A 31 6.45 -2.44 -4.08
N PHE A 32 6.24 -1.25 -4.65
CA PHE A 32 5.80 -0.07 -3.89
C PHE A 32 4.31 -0.15 -3.54
N LEU A 33 3.50 -0.75 -4.42
CA LEU A 33 2.10 -1.08 -4.11
C LEU A 33 1.98 -2.05 -2.93
N GLY A 34 2.85 -3.06 -2.87
CA GLY A 34 2.91 -3.99 -1.74
C GLY A 34 3.19 -3.26 -0.43
N LEU A 35 4.19 -2.38 -0.42
CA LEU A 35 4.51 -1.55 0.76
C LEU A 35 3.34 -0.66 1.21
N GLN A 36 2.63 -0.04 0.27
CA GLN A 36 1.43 0.74 0.58
C GLN A 36 0.34 -0.15 1.21
N ALA A 37 0.09 -1.32 0.64
CA ALA A 37 -0.91 -2.26 1.16
C ALA A 37 -0.55 -2.75 2.57
N ASP A 38 0.72 -3.08 2.82
CA ASP A 38 1.21 -3.48 4.15
C ASP A 38 1.01 -2.36 5.18
N TYR A 39 1.34 -1.11 4.80
CA TYR A 39 1.12 0.05 5.66
C TYR A 39 -0.36 0.25 5.98
N ASP A 40 -1.22 0.22 4.97
CA ASP A 40 -2.67 0.40 5.12
C ASP A 40 -3.28 -0.71 5.99
N LEU A 41 -2.82 -1.96 5.83
CA LEU A 41 -3.22 -3.09 6.66
C LEU A 41 -2.77 -2.91 8.11
N MET A 42 -1.54 -2.46 8.36
CA MET A 42 -1.03 -2.21 9.71
C MET A 42 -1.81 -1.10 10.41
N GLU A 43 -2.01 0.03 9.75
CA GLU A 43 -2.76 1.16 10.31
C GLU A 43 -4.21 0.79 10.56
N ARG A 44 -4.86 0.09 9.61
CA ARG A 44 -6.25 -0.32 9.80
C ARG A 44 -6.37 -1.35 10.92
N ARG A 45 -5.45 -2.32 11.01
CA ARG A 45 -5.41 -3.30 12.12
C ARG A 45 -5.27 -2.63 13.48
N ARG A 46 -4.51 -1.54 13.60
CA ARG A 46 -4.43 -0.75 14.85
C ARG A 46 -5.77 -0.13 15.23
N GLN A 47 -6.55 0.32 14.24
CA GLN A 47 -7.84 0.98 14.47
C GLN A 47 -8.96 -0.02 14.81
N ILE A 48 -9.04 -1.16 14.12
CA ILE A 48 -10.15 -2.13 14.26
C ILE A 48 -9.73 -3.46 14.89
N GLY A 49 -8.59 -3.49 15.58
CA GLY A 49 -8.02 -4.74 16.09
C GLY A 49 -8.94 -5.52 17.04
N ASN A 50 -9.79 -4.82 17.80
CA ASN A 50 -10.76 -5.48 18.68
C ASN A 50 -11.94 -6.06 17.88
N ASP A 51 -12.46 -5.33 16.90
CA ASP A 51 -13.54 -5.81 16.03
C ASP A 51 -13.09 -7.05 15.27
N LEU A 52 -11.85 -7.07 14.76
CA LEU A 52 -11.28 -8.22 14.06
C LEU A 52 -11.27 -9.50 14.91
N LYS A 53 -11.13 -9.42 16.25
CA LYS A 53 -11.14 -10.60 17.13
C LYS A 53 -12.52 -11.27 17.22
N THR A 54 -13.58 -10.52 16.93
CA THR A 54 -14.96 -11.03 16.98
C THR A 54 -15.37 -11.75 15.69
N ILE A 55 -14.57 -11.61 14.62
CA ILE A 55 -14.85 -12.24 13.33
C ILE A 55 -14.31 -13.67 13.36
N ALA A 56 -15.21 -14.65 13.37
CA ALA A 56 -14.84 -16.06 13.29
C ALA A 56 -14.51 -16.46 11.84
N PRO A 57 -13.39 -17.16 11.58
CA PRO A 57 -13.11 -17.69 10.25
C PRO A 57 -14.18 -18.73 9.88
N ARG A 58 -14.72 -18.63 8.67
CA ARG A 58 -15.63 -19.64 8.15
C ARG A 58 -14.84 -20.84 7.70
N ALA A 59 -15.07 -21.99 8.34
CA ALA A 59 -14.59 -23.28 7.83
C ALA A 59 -15.40 -23.66 6.58
N ALA A 60 -14.70 -24.15 5.56
CA ALA A 60 -15.27 -24.65 4.31
C ALA A 60 -15.72 -26.11 4.46
#